data_AF-A0A844GHX6-F1
#
_entry.id   AF-A0A844GHX6-F1
#
_cell.length_a   1.000
_cell.length_b   1.000
_cell.length_c   1.000
_cell.angle_alpha   90.00
_cell.angle_beta   90.00
_cell.angle_gamma   90.00
#
_symmetry.space_group_name_H-M   'P 1'
#
loop_
_entity.id
_entity.type
_entity.pdbx_description
1 polymer ?
#
loop_
_entity_poly.entity_id
_entity_poly.type
_entity_poly.pdbx_seq_one_letter_code
_entity_poly.pdbx_strand_id
1 'polypeptide(L)'
;MNLYDFLGVDQSASDEQIKSAIMKKADEQKSSASPSQYDMSMIRHAIEVLQDGNKRKEYDVSLSQYTETRRIEIEPMYEQNVDYGVLLLCLPISFSGAITLMSSFVNQFFLMENMIICLFSLMVCSTGIIAAIEESKNSIKTKNDPLPPFINFLGIMLLWPYGYCSYMASRRRYGYANPLLTTIIIAIITTLLFAYPAYKAHKLKTEFKERMEKIINNPFKFSEQNKFK
;
A
#
# COMPACT_ATOMS: atom_id res chain seq x y z
N MET A 1 -16.80 25.36 -20.73
CA MET A 1 -16.67 26.65 -21.45
C MET A 1 -17.57 27.63 -20.72
N ASN A 2 -17.02 28.69 -20.14
CA ASN A 2 -17.82 29.67 -19.39
C ASN A 2 -18.38 30.77 -20.35
N LEU A 3 -19.27 31.64 -19.85
CA LEU A 3 -19.89 32.69 -20.68
C LEU A 3 -18.89 33.76 -21.15
N TYR A 4 -17.87 34.05 -20.36
CA TYR A 4 -16.80 35.00 -20.70
C TYR A 4 -15.91 34.44 -21.84
N ASP A 5 -15.54 33.16 -21.76
CA ASP A 5 -14.79 32.42 -22.80
C ASP A 5 -15.58 32.40 -24.12
N PHE A 6 -16.89 32.16 -24.04
CA PHE A 6 -17.78 32.13 -25.22
C PHE A 6 -17.83 33.50 -25.92
N LEU A 7 -17.88 34.59 -25.14
CA LEU A 7 -17.85 35.95 -25.66
C LEU A 7 -16.43 36.43 -26.04
N GLY A 8 -15.38 35.72 -25.60
CA GLY A 8 -13.99 36.08 -25.84
C GLY A 8 -13.54 37.32 -25.05
N VAL A 9 -14.09 37.52 -23.85
CA VAL A 9 -13.77 38.65 -22.96
C VAL A 9 -13.25 38.14 -21.62
N ASP A 10 -12.50 38.98 -20.91
CA ASP A 10 -12.01 38.67 -19.57
C ASP A 10 -13.14 38.74 -18.53
N GLN A 11 -13.04 37.96 -17.44
CA GLN A 11 -14.02 38.00 -16.35
C GLN A 11 -14.12 39.39 -15.68
N SER A 12 -13.02 40.16 -15.71
CA SER A 12 -12.93 41.54 -15.23
C SER A 12 -13.45 42.59 -16.22
N ALA A 13 -13.99 42.19 -17.38
CA ALA A 13 -14.48 43.11 -18.39
C ALA A 13 -15.59 44.03 -17.86
N SER A 14 -15.57 45.29 -18.28
CA SER A 14 -16.64 46.25 -17.97
C SER A 14 -17.95 45.90 -18.67
N ASP A 15 -19.08 46.39 -18.15
CA ASP A 15 -20.41 46.13 -18.71
C ASP A 15 -20.53 46.59 -20.17
N GLU A 16 -19.85 47.68 -20.54
CA GLU A 16 -19.77 48.18 -21.91
C GLU A 16 -19.05 47.19 -22.84
N GLN A 17 -17.94 46.61 -22.38
CA GLN A 17 -17.18 45.62 -23.13
C GLN A 17 -18.00 44.34 -23.33
N ILE A 18 -18.68 43.86 -22.29
CA ILE A 18 -19.55 42.67 -22.38
C ILE A 18 -20.69 42.92 -23.36
N LYS A 19 -21.36 44.08 -23.27
CA LYS A 19 -22.45 44.46 -24.18
C LYS A 19 -21.98 44.52 -25.63
N SER A 20 -20.81 45.11 -25.87
CA SER A 20 -20.22 45.19 -27.22
C SER A 20 -19.87 43.81 -27.78
N ALA A 21 -19.34 42.90 -26.95
CA ALA A 21 -18.98 41.54 -27.34
C ALA A 21 -20.22 40.69 -27.67
N ILE A 22 -21.29 40.82 -26.88
CA ILE A 22 -22.58 40.17 -27.15
C ILE A 22 -23.16 40.64 -28.48
N MET A 23 -23.17 41.96 -28.74
CA MET A 23 -23.68 42.51 -29.99
C MET A 23 -22.89 42.02 -31.19
N LYS A 24 -21.56 42.02 -31.09
CA LYS A 24 -20.67 41.48 -32.12
C LYS A 24 -20.98 40.01 -32.44
N LYS A 25 -21.10 39.16 -31.41
CA LYS A 25 -21.44 37.74 -31.57
C LYS A 25 -22.84 37.53 -32.15
N ALA A 26 -23.81 38.36 -31.78
CA ALA A 26 -25.16 38.31 -32.32
C ALA A 26 -25.19 38.70 -33.81
N ASP A 27 -24.40 39.70 -34.21
CA ASP A 27 -24.33 40.15 -35.61
C ASP A 27 -23.56 39.15 -36.48
N GLU A 28 -22.51 38.50 -35.94
CA GLU A 28 -21.82 37.37 -36.59
C GLU A 28 -22.79 36.20 -36.86
N GLN A 29 -23.65 35.85 -35.90
CA GLN A 29 -24.64 34.78 -36.09
C GLN A 29 -25.76 35.19 -37.06
N LYS A 30 -26.23 36.43 -37.02
CA LYS A 30 -27.26 36.94 -37.95
C LYS A 30 -26.77 37.01 -39.40
N SER A 31 -25.49 37.32 -39.60
CA SER A 31 -24.87 37.42 -40.93
C SER A 31 -24.35 36.07 -41.46
N SER A 32 -24.35 35.03 -40.62
CA SER A 32 -23.98 33.67 -41.02
C SER A 32 -25.04 33.03 -41.90
N ALA A 33 -24.60 32.32 -42.94
CA ALA A 33 -25.47 31.55 -43.85
C ALA A 33 -26.20 30.39 -43.12
N SER A 34 -25.71 29.98 -41.95
CA SER A 34 -26.31 28.94 -41.11
C SER A 34 -26.11 29.28 -39.62
N PRO A 35 -27.02 30.04 -39.00
CA PRO A 35 -26.92 30.40 -37.59
C PRO A 35 -27.02 29.16 -36.70
N SER A 36 -26.09 29.03 -35.77
CA SER A 36 -26.06 27.94 -34.79
C SER A 36 -27.11 28.19 -33.72
N GLN A 37 -28.06 27.25 -33.56
CA GLN A 37 -29.07 27.33 -32.50
C GLN A 37 -28.44 27.31 -31.10
N TYR A 38 -27.31 26.62 -30.94
CA TYR A 38 -26.53 26.59 -29.71
C TYR A 38 -25.88 27.95 -29.42
N ASP A 39 -25.29 28.60 -30.42
CA ASP A 39 -24.66 29.91 -30.21
C ASP A 39 -25.72 30.98 -29.90
N MET A 40 -26.88 30.90 -30.54
CA MET A 40 -28.00 31.81 -30.26
C MET A 40 -28.59 31.62 -28.86
N SER A 41 -28.65 30.38 -28.35
CA SER A 41 -29.08 30.15 -26.96
C SER A 41 -28.02 30.63 -25.96
N MET A 42 -26.74 30.41 -26.25
CA MET A 42 -25.62 30.91 -25.44
C MET A 42 -25.57 32.44 -25.39
N ILE A 43 -25.83 33.13 -26.51
CA ILE A 43 -25.94 34.59 -26.57
C ILE A 43 -27.11 35.07 -25.70
N ARG A 44 -28.29 34.43 -25.79
CA ARG A 44 -29.43 34.78 -24.93
C ARG A 44 -29.12 34.59 -23.46
N HIS A 45 -28.46 33.49 -23.12
CA HIS A 45 -28.06 33.21 -21.74
C HIS A 45 -27.03 34.22 -21.23
N ALA A 46 -26.06 34.61 -22.07
CA ALA A 46 -25.10 35.66 -21.76
C ALA A 46 -25.77 37.02 -21.53
N ILE A 47 -26.79 37.38 -22.33
CA ILE A 47 -27.58 38.60 -22.12
C ILE A 47 -28.28 38.54 -20.77
N GLU A 48 -28.95 37.44 -20.46
CA GLU A 48 -29.73 37.32 -19.24
C GLU A 48 -28.86 37.36 -17.97
N VAL A 49 -27.70 36.71 -18.01
CA VAL A 49 -26.85 36.52 -16.84
C VAL A 49 -25.82 37.63 -16.68
N LEU A 50 -25.15 38.07 -17.76
CA LEU A 50 -24.03 39.00 -17.67
C LEU A 50 -24.43 40.48 -17.77
N GLN A 51 -25.62 40.81 -18.31
CA GLN A 51 -26.09 42.21 -18.33
C GLN A 51 -26.81 42.62 -17.03
N ASP A 52 -27.32 41.66 -16.27
CA ASP A 52 -27.90 41.92 -14.95
C ASP A 52 -26.78 41.87 -13.90
N GLY A 53 -26.48 43.01 -13.27
CA GLY A 53 -25.39 43.11 -12.30
C GLY A 53 -25.54 42.22 -11.07
N ASN A 54 -26.75 41.80 -10.70
CA ASN A 54 -26.95 40.86 -9.60
C ASN A 54 -26.70 39.41 -10.06
N LYS A 55 -27.27 39.02 -11.21
CA LYS A 55 -27.04 37.69 -11.79
C LYS A 55 -25.59 37.46 -12.20
N ARG A 56 -24.90 38.50 -12.66
CA ARG A 56 -23.47 38.45 -12.99
C ARG A 56 -22.63 38.11 -11.75
N LYS A 57 -22.91 38.74 -10.61
CA LYS A 57 -22.22 38.45 -9.34
C LYS A 57 -22.48 37.02 -8.88
N GLU A 58 -23.73 36.54 -8.94
CA GLU A 58 -24.06 35.15 -8.60
C GLU A 58 -23.33 34.15 -9.52
N TYR A 59 -23.27 34.47 -10.81
CA TYR A 59 -22.54 33.68 -11.79
C TYR A 59 -21.03 33.68 -11.50
N ASP A 60 -20.43 34.82 -11.21
CA ASP A 60 -19.01 34.95 -10.86
C ASP A 60 -18.65 34.15 -9.59
N VAL A 61 -19.52 34.18 -8.58
CA VAL A 61 -19.37 33.36 -7.36
C VAL A 61 -19.41 31.88 -7.72
N SER A 62 -20.40 31.44 -8.51
CA SER A 62 -20.49 30.03 -8.93
C SER A 62 -19.30 29.57 -9.75
N LEU A 63 -18.75 30.46 -10.59
CA LEU A 63 -17.58 30.19 -11.42
C LEU A 63 -16.31 30.08 -10.57
N SER A 64 -16.17 30.92 -9.53
CA SER A 64 -15.06 30.83 -8.59
C SER A 64 -15.08 29.53 -7.80
N GLN A 65 -16.24 29.08 -7.31
CA GLN A 65 -16.40 27.80 -6.61
C GLN A 65 -16.11 26.60 -7.52
N TYR A 66 -16.57 26.63 -8.77
CA TYR A 66 -16.26 25.60 -9.75
C TYR A 66 -14.76 25.56 -10.07
N THR A 67 -14.12 26.72 -10.22
CA THR A 67 -12.68 26.83 -10.51
C THR A 67 -11.84 26.36 -9.32
N GLU A 68 -12.25 26.66 -8.09
CA GLU A 68 -11.58 26.22 -6.88
C GLU A 68 -11.72 24.70 -6.68
N THR A 69 -12.90 24.15 -6.91
CA THR A 69 -13.15 22.69 -6.91
C THR A 69 -12.28 21.98 -7.96
N ARG A 70 -12.18 22.55 -9.16
CA ARG A 70 -11.36 21.98 -10.24
C ARG A 70 -9.86 22.14 -9.99
N ARG A 71 -9.44 23.19 -9.27
CA ARG A 71 -8.04 23.38 -8.86
C ARG A 71 -7.61 22.31 -7.86
N ILE A 72 -8.52 21.86 -7.00
CA ILE A 72 -8.31 20.72 -6.09
C ILE A 72 -8.18 19.40 -6.88
N GLU A 73 -8.84 19.26 -8.03
CA GLU A 73 -8.73 18.06 -8.90
C GLU A 73 -7.49 18.03 -9.81
N ILE A 74 -6.84 19.17 -10.09
CA ILE A 74 -5.72 19.27 -11.06
C ILE A 74 -4.36 19.55 -10.39
N GLU A 75 -4.25 19.50 -9.06
CA GLU A 75 -2.94 19.14 -8.54
C GLU A 75 -2.64 17.72 -9.04
N PRO A 76 -1.50 17.47 -9.72
CA PRO A 76 -1.08 16.10 -9.93
C PRO A 76 -0.93 15.54 -8.53
N MET A 77 -1.93 14.76 -8.09
CA MET A 77 -1.81 13.93 -6.90
C MET A 77 -0.54 13.14 -7.15
N TYR A 78 0.55 13.54 -6.50
CA TYR A 78 1.77 12.77 -6.51
C TYR A 78 1.32 11.41 -5.97
N GLU A 79 1.16 10.42 -6.85
CA GLU A 79 0.86 9.06 -6.44
C GLU A 79 2.01 8.69 -5.54
N GLN A 80 1.78 8.79 -4.23
CA GLN A 80 2.79 8.60 -3.21
C GLN A 80 3.02 7.10 -3.12
N ASN A 81 3.73 6.58 -4.11
CA ASN A 81 4.18 5.21 -4.16
C ASN A 81 5.13 5.01 -2.98
N VAL A 82 4.79 4.06 -2.13
CA VAL A 82 5.55 3.75 -0.93
C VAL A 82 6.45 2.55 -1.22
N ASP A 83 7.75 2.68 -0.98
CA ASP A 83 8.71 1.58 -1.16
C ASP A 83 9.17 1.05 0.20
N TYR A 84 8.68 -0.13 0.58
CA TYR A 84 9.10 -0.88 1.77
C TYR A 84 10.06 -2.03 1.42
N GLY A 85 10.67 -2.04 0.24
CA GLY A 85 11.50 -3.13 -0.25
C GLY A 85 12.71 -3.43 0.62
N VAL A 86 13.43 -2.38 1.03
CA VAL A 86 14.57 -2.51 1.94
C VAL A 86 14.12 -3.06 3.29
N LEU A 87 13.01 -2.55 3.82
CA LEU A 87 12.44 -3.02 5.09
C LEU A 87 12.06 -4.50 5.02
N LEU A 88 11.44 -4.93 3.93
CA LEU A 88 11.05 -6.32 3.68
C LEU A 88 12.25 -7.25 3.51
N LEU A 89 13.40 -6.77 3.04
CA LEU A 89 14.65 -7.53 2.99
C LEU A 89 15.33 -7.61 4.38
N CYS A 90 15.31 -6.51 5.12
CA CYS A 90 15.95 -6.42 6.43
C CYS A 90 15.19 -7.17 7.53
N LEU A 91 13.87 -7.31 7.43
CA LEU A 91 13.06 -7.98 8.45
C LEU A 91 13.51 -9.42 8.72
N PRO A 92 13.55 -10.33 7.73
CA PRO A 92 13.99 -11.70 7.94
C PRO A 92 15.40 -11.78 8.52
N ILE A 93 16.30 -10.92 8.03
CA ILE A 93 17.69 -10.84 8.51
C ILE A 93 17.75 -10.47 9.99
N SER A 94 17.02 -9.43 10.40
CA SER A 94 16.98 -8.97 11.80
C SER A 94 16.43 -10.05 12.73
N PHE A 95 15.35 -10.73 12.32
CA PHE A 95 14.76 -11.82 13.09
C PHE A 95 15.70 -13.03 13.20
N SER A 96 16.35 -13.43 12.10
CA SER A 96 17.35 -14.50 12.11
C SER A 96 18.56 -14.16 12.98
N GLY A 97 19.03 -12.91 12.94
CA GLY A 97 20.11 -12.42 13.80
C GLY A 97 19.73 -12.49 15.28
N ALA A 98 18.52 -12.04 15.62
CA ALA A 98 18.00 -12.11 16.98
C ALA A 98 17.93 -13.55 17.51
N ILE A 99 17.44 -14.51 16.71
CA ILE A 99 17.41 -15.92 17.09
C ILE A 99 18.79 -16.52 17.28
N THR A 100 19.72 -16.22 16.38
CA THR A 100 21.09 -16.74 16.45
C THR A 100 21.78 -16.25 17.73
N LEU A 101 21.59 -14.96 18.04
CA LEU A 101 22.09 -14.34 19.25
C LEU A 101 21.46 -14.99 20.48
N MET A 102 20.13 -15.09 20.56
CA MET A 102 19.43 -15.72 21.67
C MET A 102 19.84 -17.19 21.88
N SER A 103 20.00 -17.95 20.79
CA SER A 103 20.43 -19.35 20.84
C SER A 103 21.83 -19.54 21.42
N SER A 104 22.63 -18.47 21.43
CA SER A 104 23.97 -18.48 22.03
C SER A 104 23.95 -18.20 23.53
N PHE A 105 22.95 -17.48 24.04
CA PHE A 105 22.88 -17.06 25.46
C PHE A 105 21.93 -17.90 26.32
N VAL A 106 20.87 -18.48 25.74
CA VAL A 106 19.83 -19.17 26.50
C VAL A 106 20.16 -20.66 26.61
N ASN A 107 20.61 -21.10 27.78
CA ASN A 107 20.94 -22.50 28.08
C ASN A 107 19.71 -23.35 28.45
N GLN A 108 18.49 -22.79 28.37
CA GLN A 108 17.25 -23.47 28.73
C GLN A 108 16.48 -23.94 27.48
N PHE A 109 16.66 -25.20 27.15
CA PHE A 109 16.13 -25.83 25.92
C PHE A 109 14.60 -25.77 25.78
N PHE A 110 13.85 -25.75 26.88
CA PHE A 110 12.38 -25.73 26.86
C PHE A 110 11.79 -24.38 26.44
N LEU A 111 12.42 -23.27 26.84
CA LEU A 111 11.96 -21.94 26.45
C LEU A 111 12.31 -21.65 24.98
N MET A 112 13.40 -22.23 24.49
CA MET A 112 13.91 -21.96 23.14
C MET A 112 12.95 -22.38 22.03
N GLU A 113 12.35 -23.58 22.08
CA GLU A 113 11.43 -24.05 21.01
C GLU A 113 10.24 -23.09 20.81
N ASN A 114 9.53 -22.77 21.89
CA ASN A 114 8.35 -21.90 21.83
C ASN A 114 8.71 -20.47 21.42
N MET A 115 9.85 -19.95 21.90
CA MET A 115 10.31 -18.62 21.52
C MET A 115 10.70 -18.55 20.04
N ILE A 116 11.37 -19.58 19.51
CA ILE A 116 11.72 -19.65 18.08
C ILE A 116 10.45 -19.65 17.22
N ILE A 117 9.45 -20.48 17.56
CA ILE A 117 8.17 -20.54 16.84
C ILE A 117 7.42 -19.19 16.92
N CYS A 118 7.42 -18.55 18.10
CA CYS A 118 6.79 -17.25 18.31
C CYS A 118 7.45 -16.16 17.46
N LEU A 119 8.78 -16.06 17.49
CA LEU A 119 9.54 -15.09 16.69
C LEU A 119 9.38 -15.34 15.19
N PHE A 120 9.31 -16.60 14.77
CA PHE A 120 9.06 -16.95 13.37
C PHE A 120 7.68 -16.49 12.94
N SER A 121 6.65 -16.82 13.73
CA SER A 121 5.28 -16.39 13.48
C SER A 121 5.18 -14.87 13.41
N LEU A 122 5.84 -14.16 14.33
CA LEU A 122 5.84 -12.70 14.35
C LEU A 122 6.55 -12.11 13.12
N MET A 123 7.67 -12.69 12.68
CA MET A 123 8.35 -12.31 11.44
C MET A 123 7.45 -12.50 10.21
N VAL A 124 6.81 -13.67 10.09
CA VAL A 124 5.90 -14.00 8.99
C VAL A 124 4.71 -13.03 8.98
N CYS A 125 4.07 -12.80 10.12
CA CYS A 125 2.99 -11.81 10.25
C CYS A 125 3.44 -10.40 9.84
N SER A 126 4.58 -9.95 10.36
CA SER A 126 5.09 -8.59 10.09
C SER A 126 5.41 -8.39 8.62
N THR A 127 6.07 -9.38 8.00
CA THR A 127 6.39 -9.34 6.56
C THR A 127 5.12 -9.36 5.70
N GLY A 128 4.13 -10.18 6.05
CA GLY A 128 2.84 -10.21 5.36
C GLY A 128 2.08 -8.89 5.46
N ILE A 129 2.01 -8.29 6.65
CA ILE A 129 1.34 -7.01 6.89
C ILE A 129 1.99 -5.90 6.06
N ILE A 130 3.32 -5.79 6.09
CA ILE A 130 4.03 -4.74 5.35
C ILE A 130 3.87 -4.92 3.84
N ALA A 131 3.94 -6.16 3.34
CA ALA A 131 3.71 -6.46 1.94
C ALA A 131 2.30 -6.06 1.48
N ALA A 132 1.28 -6.36 2.28
CA ALA A 132 -0.10 -5.98 1.99
C ALA A 132 -0.32 -4.46 2.07
N ILE A 133 0.28 -3.78 3.04
CA ILE A 133 0.22 -2.31 3.15
C ILE A 133 0.89 -1.67 1.92
N GLU A 134 2.07 -2.15 1.52
CA GLU A 134 2.74 -1.65 0.32
C GLU A 134 1.86 -1.81 -0.93
N GLU A 135 1.29 -3.00 -1.13
CA GLU A 135 0.46 -3.28 -2.29
C GLU A 135 -0.82 -2.43 -2.31
N SER A 136 -1.51 -2.31 -1.17
CA SER A 136 -2.72 -1.49 -1.06
C SER A 136 -2.48 -0.02 -1.41
N LYS A 137 -1.27 0.51 -1.15
CA LYS A 137 -0.89 1.89 -1.46
C LYS A 137 -0.39 2.08 -2.90
N ASN A 138 0.24 1.06 -3.49
CA ASN A 138 0.91 1.18 -4.80
C ASN A 138 0.11 0.66 -5.99
N SER A 139 -0.90 -0.19 -5.77
CA SER A 139 -1.68 -0.75 -6.87
C SER A 139 -2.93 0.09 -7.13
N ILE A 140 -2.98 0.70 -8.33
CA ILE A 140 -4.16 1.43 -8.83
C ILE A 140 -5.40 0.54 -8.86
N LYS A 141 -5.23 -0.77 -9.10
CA LYS A 141 -6.32 -1.77 -9.05
C LYS A 141 -6.82 -2.07 -7.64
N THR A 142 -6.00 -1.88 -6.60
CA THR A 142 -6.37 -2.18 -5.20
C THR A 142 -6.89 -0.98 -4.43
N LYS A 143 -6.84 0.22 -5.01
CA LYS A 143 -7.45 1.43 -4.41
C LYS A 143 -8.96 1.23 -4.14
N ASN A 144 -9.60 0.33 -4.89
CA ASN A 144 -11.02 -0.02 -4.79
C ASN A 144 -11.29 -1.50 -4.45
N ASP A 145 -10.28 -2.36 -4.38
CA ASP A 145 -10.43 -3.79 -4.11
C ASP A 145 -9.39 -4.27 -3.08
N PRO A 146 -9.81 -4.64 -1.84
CA PRO A 146 -8.91 -5.11 -0.80
C PRO A 146 -8.52 -6.60 -0.93
N LEU A 147 -9.06 -7.33 -1.91
CA LEU A 147 -8.84 -8.77 -2.06
C LEU A 147 -7.40 -9.14 -2.44
N PRO A 148 -6.71 -8.46 -3.39
CA PRO A 148 -5.33 -8.81 -3.74
C PRO A 148 -4.31 -8.64 -2.59
N PRO A 149 -4.31 -7.52 -1.82
CA PRO A 149 -3.46 -7.38 -0.64
C PRO A 149 -3.70 -8.49 0.40
N PHE A 150 -4.97 -8.87 0.59
CA PHE A 150 -5.33 -9.94 1.51
C PHE A 150 -4.82 -11.31 1.04
N ILE A 151 -4.90 -11.61 -0.26
CA ILE A 151 -4.36 -12.85 -0.83
C ILE A 151 -2.85 -12.90 -0.66
N ASN A 152 -2.13 -11.81 -0.90
CA ASN A 152 -0.68 -11.77 -0.72
C ASN A 152 -0.29 -11.91 0.74
N PHE A 153 -1.01 -11.26 1.66
CA PHE A 153 -0.86 -11.50 3.10
C PHE A 153 -1.03 -12.98 3.45
N LEU A 154 -2.09 -13.61 2.98
CA LEU A 154 -2.43 -15.00 3.28
C LEU A 154 -1.42 -15.98 2.66
N GLY A 155 -0.94 -15.69 1.45
CA GLY A 155 0.11 -16.45 0.79
C GLY A 155 1.44 -16.41 1.55
N ILE A 156 1.83 -15.25 2.08
CA ILE A 156 3.02 -15.10 2.93
C ILE A 156 2.80 -15.83 4.28
N MET A 157 1.62 -15.72 4.87
CA MET A 157 1.30 -16.35 6.16
C MET A 157 1.35 -17.88 6.10
N LEU A 158 0.75 -18.48 5.06
CA LEU A 158 0.64 -19.93 4.94
C LEU A 158 1.93 -20.57 4.42
N LEU A 159 2.63 -19.92 3.50
CA LEU A 159 3.77 -20.52 2.82
C LEU A 159 4.87 -19.48 2.61
N TRP A 160 5.42 -18.99 3.74
CA TRP A 160 6.31 -17.83 3.77
C TRP A 160 7.41 -17.82 2.71
N PRO A 161 8.26 -18.86 2.54
CA PRO A 161 9.35 -18.79 1.56
C PRO A 161 8.84 -18.54 0.13
N TYR A 162 7.74 -19.18 -0.24
CA TYR A 162 7.12 -19.02 -1.56
C TYR A 162 6.38 -17.69 -1.68
N GLY A 163 5.50 -17.38 -0.72
CA GLY A 163 4.69 -16.16 -0.72
C GLY A 163 5.55 -14.90 -0.71
N TYR A 164 6.60 -14.89 0.11
CA TYR A 164 7.57 -13.80 0.20
C TYR A 164 8.32 -13.59 -1.13
N CYS A 165 8.84 -14.68 -1.73
CA CYS A 165 9.54 -14.59 -3.01
C CYS A 165 8.60 -14.16 -4.15
N SER A 166 7.40 -14.73 -4.21
CA SER A 166 6.37 -14.40 -5.20
C SER A 166 5.95 -12.93 -5.13
N TYR A 167 5.76 -12.42 -3.91
CA TYR A 167 5.46 -11.02 -3.66
C TYR A 167 6.61 -10.12 -4.14
N MET A 168 7.84 -10.38 -3.69
CA MET A 168 9.01 -9.57 -4.08
C MET A 168 9.25 -9.57 -5.59
N ALA A 169 8.99 -10.69 -6.28
CA ALA A 169 9.02 -10.78 -7.74
C ALA A 169 7.95 -9.91 -8.40
N SER A 170 6.76 -9.83 -7.79
CA SER A 170 5.62 -9.07 -8.29
C SER A 170 5.79 -7.56 -8.11
N ARG A 171 6.72 -7.08 -7.27
CA ARG A 171 7.02 -5.65 -7.07
C ARG A 171 7.49 -4.93 -8.33
N ARG A 172 7.95 -5.66 -9.35
CA ARG A 172 8.28 -5.11 -10.68
C ARG A 172 7.08 -4.39 -11.32
N ARG A 173 5.85 -4.78 -10.97
CA ARG A 173 4.61 -4.14 -11.47
C ARG A 173 4.47 -2.69 -11.02
N TYR A 174 5.16 -2.30 -9.94
CA TYR A 174 5.18 -0.94 -9.40
C TYR A 174 6.37 -0.10 -9.91
N GLY A 175 7.19 -0.63 -10.82
CA GLY A 175 8.38 0.06 -11.34
C GLY A 175 9.63 -0.07 -10.46
N TYR A 176 9.58 -0.80 -9.35
CA TYR A 176 10.74 -1.04 -8.49
C TYR A 176 11.70 -2.09 -9.06
N ALA A 177 12.98 -1.97 -8.69
CA ALA A 177 13.99 -2.98 -8.97
C ALA A 177 13.60 -4.32 -8.32
N ASN A 178 13.90 -5.43 -9.01
CA ASN A 178 13.53 -6.77 -8.57
C ASN A 178 14.77 -7.53 -8.04
N PRO A 179 15.03 -7.54 -6.71
CA PRO A 179 16.14 -8.27 -6.12
C PRO A 179 15.81 -9.77 -5.92
N LEU A 180 15.16 -10.43 -6.89
CA LEU A 180 14.62 -11.78 -6.75
C LEU A 180 15.64 -12.80 -6.24
N LEU A 181 16.85 -12.78 -6.79
CA LEU A 181 17.93 -13.69 -6.38
C LEU A 181 18.34 -13.46 -4.93
N THR A 182 18.48 -12.19 -4.51
CA THR A 182 18.77 -11.81 -3.13
C THR A 182 17.65 -12.26 -2.20
N THR A 183 16.39 -12.07 -2.59
CA THR A 183 15.21 -12.50 -1.83
C THR A 183 15.19 -14.02 -1.63
N ILE A 184 15.47 -14.81 -2.67
CA ILE A 184 15.54 -16.28 -2.57
C ILE A 184 16.64 -16.70 -1.60
N ILE A 185 17.83 -16.11 -1.72
CA ILE A 185 18.96 -16.41 -0.82
C ILE A 185 18.56 -16.11 0.64
N ILE A 186 17.98 -14.94 0.89
CA ILE A 186 17.52 -14.55 2.23
C ILE A 186 16.46 -15.53 2.74
N ALA A 187 15.48 -15.90 1.92
CA ALA A 187 14.42 -16.82 2.30
C ALA A 187 14.96 -18.20 2.70
N ILE A 188 15.90 -18.75 1.91
CA ILE A 188 16.55 -20.03 2.20
C ILE A 188 17.35 -19.94 3.51
N ILE A 189 18.22 -18.95 3.63
CA ILE A 189 19.07 -18.77 4.82
C ILE A 189 18.22 -18.58 6.08
N THR A 190 17.20 -17.71 6.02
CA THR A 190 16.27 -17.46 7.14
C THR A 190 15.57 -18.76 7.55
N THR A 191 15.03 -19.51 6.58
CA THR A 191 14.34 -20.78 6.86
C THR A 191 15.26 -21.77 7.56
N LEU A 192 16.51 -21.90 7.10
CA LEU A 192 17.51 -22.77 7.73
C LEU A 192 17.88 -22.32 9.15
N LEU A 193 18.07 -21.02 9.35
CA LEU A 193 18.43 -20.44 10.65
C LEU A 193 17.32 -20.57 11.69
N PHE A 194 16.06 -20.67 11.27
CA PHE A 194 14.95 -20.96 12.17
C PHE A 194 14.74 -22.47 12.36
N ALA A 195 14.82 -23.25 11.29
CA ALA A 195 14.55 -24.69 11.32
C ALA A 195 15.59 -25.46 12.14
N TYR A 196 16.88 -25.15 12.01
CA TYR A 196 17.94 -25.89 12.69
C TYR A 196 17.87 -25.77 14.23
N PRO A 197 17.79 -24.56 14.83
CA PRO A 197 17.62 -24.42 16.27
C PRO A 197 16.30 -25.01 16.78
N ALA A 198 15.20 -24.87 16.03
CA ALA A 198 13.91 -25.45 16.39
C ALA A 198 13.99 -26.99 16.45
N TYR A 199 14.56 -27.63 15.43
CA TYR A 199 14.78 -29.07 15.41
C TYR A 199 15.66 -29.55 16.57
N LYS A 200 16.77 -28.84 16.82
CA LYS A 200 17.68 -29.15 17.93
C LYS A 200 16.99 -29.04 19.29
N ALA A 201 16.21 -27.99 19.51
CA ALA A 201 15.45 -27.79 20.75
C ALA A 201 14.39 -28.88 20.94
N HIS A 202 13.65 -29.22 19.88
CA HIS A 202 12.65 -30.28 19.89
C HIS A 202 13.26 -31.64 20.26
N LYS A 203 14.37 -32.03 19.61
CA LYS A 203 15.06 -33.30 19.88
C LYS A 203 15.50 -33.41 21.34
N LEU A 204 16.14 -32.37 21.88
CA LEU A 204 16.61 -32.35 23.27
C LEU A 204 15.46 -32.46 24.28
N LYS A 205 14.34 -31.80 24.00
CA LYS A 205 13.13 -31.86 24.81
C LYS A 205 12.54 -33.27 24.85
N THR A 206 12.45 -33.94 23.70
CA THR A 206 11.94 -35.31 23.61
C THR A 206 12.86 -36.30 24.34
N GLU A 207 14.18 -36.23 24.13
CA GLU A 207 15.15 -37.07 24.84
C GLU A 207 15.08 -36.87 26.38
N PHE A 208 14.91 -35.63 26.83
CA PHE A 208 14.75 -35.33 28.25
C PHE A 208 13.45 -35.92 28.82
N LYS A 209 12.34 -35.79 28.10
CA LYS A 209 11.05 -36.35 28.51
C LYS A 209 11.12 -37.87 28.63
N GLU A 210 11.72 -38.55 27.66
CA GLU A 210 11.92 -40.00 27.71
C GLU A 210 12.82 -40.44 28.89
N ARG A 211 13.88 -39.68 29.20
CA ARG A 211 14.72 -39.95 30.38
C ARG A 211 13.93 -39.79 31.68
N MET A 212 13.12 -38.75 31.80
CA MET A 212 12.28 -38.53 32.97
C MET A 212 11.22 -39.62 33.13
N GLU A 213 10.56 -40.03 32.07
CA GLU A 213 9.60 -41.15 32.10
C GLU A 213 10.26 -42.46 32.53
N LYS A 214 11.49 -42.74 32.06
CA LYS A 214 12.27 -43.90 32.52
C LYS A 214 12.61 -43.85 34.01
N ILE A 215 12.98 -42.67 34.53
CA ILE A 215 13.28 -42.48 35.95
C ILE A 215 12.02 -42.68 36.80
N ILE A 216 10.88 -42.11 36.38
CA ILE A 216 9.61 -42.21 37.10
C ILE A 216 9.09 -43.66 37.11
N ASN A 217 9.17 -44.36 35.97
CA ASN A 217 8.64 -45.72 35.83
C ASN A 217 9.57 -46.80 36.41
N ASN A 218 10.83 -46.48 36.74
CA ASN A 218 11.77 -47.47 37.29
C ASN A 218 12.77 -46.84 38.30
N PRO A 219 12.28 -46.31 39.44
CA PRO A 219 13.09 -45.50 40.35
C PRO A 219 14.21 -46.28 41.03
N PHE A 220 14.02 -47.59 41.29
CA PHE A 220 14.98 -48.41 42.03
C PHE A 220 16.25 -48.76 41.22
N LYS A 221 16.14 -48.99 39.91
CA LYS A 221 17.28 -49.30 39.02
C LYS A 221 18.27 -48.13 38.87
N PHE A 222 17.77 -46.90 38.96
CA PHE A 222 18.60 -45.71 38.81
C PHE A 222 19.46 -45.43 40.05
N SER A 223 18.99 -45.84 41.24
CA SER A 223 19.74 -45.69 42.49
C SER A 223 20.95 -46.62 42.60
N GLU A 224 20.90 -47.80 41.96
CA GLU A 224 22.05 -48.74 41.93
C GLU A 224 23.10 -48.34 40.90
N GLN A 225 22.73 -47.82 39.73
CA GLN A 225 23.69 -47.42 38.71
C GLN A 225 24.52 -46.18 39.07
N ASN A 226 24.00 -45.28 39.92
CA ASN A 226 24.75 -44.12 40.41
C ASN A 226 25.53 -44.40 41.71
N LYS A 227 25.43 -45.59 42.30
CA LYS A 227 26.25 -45.98 43.47
C LYS A 227 27.63 -46.53 43.10
N PHE A 228 27.87 -46.82 41.83
CA PHE A 228 29.12 -47.42 41.33
C PHE A 228 29.90 -46.53 40.34
N LYS A 229 29.60 -45.23 40.30
CA LYS A 229 30.40 -44.20 39.63
C LYS A 229 30.79 -43.14 40.65
#